data_AF-A0A0B0DBE1-F1
#
_entry.id   AF-A0A0B0DBE1-F1
#
_cell.length_a   1.000
_cell.length_b   1.000
_cell.length_c   1.000
_cell.angle_alpha   90.00
_cell.angle_beta   90.00
_cell.angle_gamma   90.00
#
_symmetry.space_group_name_H-M   'P 1'
#
loop_
_entity.id
_entity.type
_entity.pdbx_description
1 polymer ?
#
loop_
_entity_poly.entity_id
_entity_poly.type
_entity_poly.pdbx_seq_one_letter_code
_entity_poly.pdbx_strand_id
1 'polypeptide(L)'
;IHELGHVLAALAFRTEQSTINVGSGIPLIKGKIGKVRFNIRCLVFHGAHSINERKDEFSDHQKAWICLGGPLLNAIVFFLLFLTPSFDRFSPVTLFYLFNGYLAIANLIPFRIKEKKSDGYRFIQCIKNDGTRRG
;
A
#
# COMPACT_ATOMS: atom_id res chain seq x y z
N ILE A 1 -7.49 -0.30 1.71
CA ILE A 1 -7.16 0.94 0.97
C ILE A 1 -5.67 1.00 0.72
N HIS A 2 -4.85 1.04 1.77
CA HIS A 2 -3.39 1.05 1.66
C HIS A 2 -2.80 0.10 0.60
N GLU A 3 -3.02 -1.21 0.71
CA GLU A 3 -2.50 -2.18 -0.29
C GLU A 3 -3.05 -1.98 -1.70
N LEU A 4 -4.29 -1.48 -1.81
CA LEU A 4 -4.87 -1.16 -3.10
C LEU A 4 -4.13 0.02 -3.75
N GLY A 5 -3.65 0.98 -2.96
CA GLY A 5 -2.83 2.09 -3.45
C GLY A 5 -1.54 1.62 -4.11
N HIS A 6 -0.84 0.66 -3.50
CA HIS A 6 0.34 0.05 -4.12
C HIS A 6 0.00 -0.67 -5.43
N VAL A 7 -1.11 -1.42 -5.45
CA VAL A 7 -1.55 -2.13 -6.64
C VAL A 7 -1.96 -1.17 -7.76
N LEU A 8 -2.69 -0.09 -7.46
CA LEU A 8 -3.05 0.93 -8.45
C LEU A 8 -1.80 1.61 -9.03
N ALA A 9 -0.83 1.95 -8.19
CA ALA A 9 0.45 2.48 -8.65
C ALA A 9 1.20 1.47 -9.54
N ALA A 10 1.22 0.18 -9.18
CA ALA A 10 1.84 -0.86 -10.00
C ALA A 10 1.11 -1.09 -11.33
N LEU A 11 -0.22 -1.02 -11.35
CA LEU A 11 -1.03 -1.08 -12.56
C LEU A 11 -0.72 0.10 -13.51
N ALA A 12 -0.50 1.30 -12.98
CA ALA A 12 -0.05 2.45 -13.77
C ALA A 12 1.31 2.20 -14.44
N PHE A 13 2.19 1.41 -13.82
CA PHE A 13 3.46 0.96 -14.41
C PHE A 13 3.38 -0.37 -15.17
N ARG A 14 2.17 -0.75 -15.61
CA ARG A 14 1.91 -1.92 -16.45
C ARG A 14 2.36 -3.24 -15.81
N THR A 15 2.15 -3.40 -14.51
CA THR A 15 2.29 -4.72 -13.87
C THR A 15 1.45 -5.77 -14.61
N GLU A 16 1.98 -6.99 -14.69
CA GLU A 16 1.29 -8.11 -15.34
C GLU A 16 0.32 -8.77 -14.36
N GLN A 17 0.73 -8.85 -13.10
CA GLN A 17 -0.06 -9.43 -12.03
C GLN A 17 0.19 -8.71 -10.71
N SER A 18 -0.90 -8.40 -10.01
CA SER A 18 -0.87 -7.90 -8.64
C SER A 18 -1.64 -8.84 -7.74
N THR A 19 -1.12 -9.11 -6.54
CA THR A 19 -1.78 -9.95 -5.54
C THR A 19 -1.90 -9.17 -4.24
N ILE A 20 -3.12 -9.03 -3.72
CA ILE A 20 -3.39 -8.45 -2.41
C ILE A 20 -3.67 -9.60 -1.45
N ASN A 21 -2.82 -9.74 -0.44
CA ASN A 21 -3.00 -10.70 0.64
C ASN A 21 -3.45 -9.96 1.90
N VAL A 22 -4.62 -10.32 2.43
CA VAL A 22 -5.14 -9.80 3.69
C VAL A 22 -5.06 -10.91 4.73
N GLY A 23 -4.32 -10.67 5.80
CA GLY A 23 -4.08 -11.60 6.88
C GLY A 23 -2.98 -12.62 6.64
N SER A 24 -2.84 -13.55 7.59
CA SER A 24 -1.89 -14.68 7.54
C SER A 24 -2.59 -16.02 7.82
N GLY A 25 -1.86 -17.13 7.63
CA GLY A 25 -2.39 -18.49 7.84
C GLY A 25 -3.14 -19.07 6.64
N ILE A 26 -4.13 -19.92 6.90
CA ILE A 26 -4.89 -20.68 5.90
C ILE A 26 -5.73 -19.71 5.04
N PRO A 27 -5.70 -19.83 3.69
CA PRO A 27 -6.55 -19.02 2.82
C PRO A 27 -8.02 -19.41 2.98
N LEU A 28 -8.88 -18.44 3.24
CA LEU A 28 -10.33 -18.60 3.34
C LEU A 28 -11.01 -18.27 2.01
N ILE A 29 -10.61 -17.15 1.39
CA ILE A 29 -11.22 -16.65 0.16
C ILE A 29 -10.11 -16.32 -0.83
N LYS A 30 -10.29 -16.77 -2.07
CA LYS A 30 -9.42 -16.42 -3.21
C LYS A 30 -10.30 -15.91 -4.34
N GLY A 31 -9.87 -14.81 -4.96
CA GLY A 31 -10.56 -14.20 -6.08
C GLY A 31 -9.58 -13.59 -7.07
N LYS A 32 -10.04 -13.38 -8.30
CA LYS A 32 -9.27 -12.71 -9.35
C LYS A 32 -10.19 -11.78 -10.13
N ILE A 33 -9.74 -10.56 -10.33
CA ILE A 33 -10.40 -9.55 -11.17
C ILE A 33 -9.34 -9.00 -12.12
N GLY A 34 -9.40 -9.38 -13.40
CA GLY A 34 -8.41 -9.00 -14.40
C GLY A 34 -6.99 -9.42 -13.99
N LYS A 35 -6.10 -8.44 -13.79
CA LYS A 35 -4.69 -8.64 -13.37
C LYS A 35 -4.52 -8.70 -11.85
N VAL A 36 -5.56 -8.44 -11.07
CA VAL A 36 -5.50 -8.37 -9.61
C VAL A 36 -6.06 -9.64 -8.98
N ARG A 37 -5.28 -10.28 -8.13
CA ARG A 37 -5.67 -11.42 -7.30
C ARG A 37 -5.87 -10.95 -5.87
N PHE A 38 -6.88 -11.50 -5.20
CA PHE A 38 -7.17 -11.22 -3.80
C PHE A 38 -7.16 -12.52 -3.03
N ASN A 39 -6.40 -12.56 -1.94
CA ASN A 39 -6.35 -13.69 -1.02
C ASN A 39 -6.66 -13.18 0.39
N ILE A 40 -7.77 -13.63 0.95
CA ILE A 40 -8.11 -13.36 2.35
C ILE A 40 -7.80 -14.62 3.15
N ARG A 41 -6.97 -14.46 4.18
CA ARG A 41 -6.54 -15.53 5.09
C ARG A 41 -7.17 -15.33 6.47
N CYS A 42 -7.23 -16.40 7.25
CA CYS A 42 -7.95 -16.43 8.52
C CYS A 42 -7.52 -15.33 9.52
N LEU A 43 -6.22 -15.06 9.63
CA LEU A 43 -5.71 -14.07 10.58
C LEU A 43 -5.63 -12.66 9.97
N VAL A 44 -6.79 -12.07 9.66
CA VAL A 44 -6.88 -10.72 9.03
C VAL A 44 -6.21 -9.62 9.86
N PHE A 45 -6.15 -9.77 11.19
CA PHE A 45 -5.51 -8.81 12.10
C PHE A 45 -3.98 -8.77 12.00
N HIS A 46 -3.36 -9.75 11.33
CA HIS A 46 -1.91 -9.80 11.16
C HIS A 46 -1.36 -8.82 10.10
N GLY A 47 -2.25 -8.02 9.51
CA GLY A 47 -1.98 -7.02 8.50
C GLY A 47 -2.30 -7.50 7.09
N ALA A 48 -1.98 -6.68 6.11
CA ALA A 48 -2.08 -7.00 4.69
C ALA A 48 -0.74 -6.73 4.01
N HIS A 49 -0.54 -7.29 2.83
CA HIS A 49 0.58 -6.96 1.96
C HIS A 49 0.21 -7.20 0.50
N SER A 50 0.81 -6.43 -0.39
CA SER A 50 0.67 -6.57 -1.84
C SER A 50 1.96 -7.09 -2.47
N ILE A 51 1.81 -7.88 -3.53
CA ILE A 51 2.89 -8.40 -4.36
C ILE A 51 2.59 -7.99 -5.80
N ASN A 52 3.54 -7.33 -6.45
CA ASN A 52 3.38 -6.85 -7.83
C ASN A 52 4.47 -7.47 -8.70
N GLU A 53 4.05 -8.16 -9.76
CA GLU A 53 4.91 -8.95 -10.64
C GLU A 53 4.83 -8.40 -12.07
N ARG A 54 5.99 -8.38 -12.72
CA ARG A 54 6.16 -8.07 -14.14
C ARG A 54 7.38 -8.84 -14.64
N LYS A 55 7.33 -9.33 -15.89
CA LYS A 55 8.44 -10.01 -16.55
C LYS A 55 9.75 -9.22 -16.52
N ASP A 56 9.70 -7.94 -16.86
CA ASP A 56 10.84 -7.03 -16.70
C ASP A 56 10.79 -6.40 -15.31
N GLU A 57 11.89 -6.44 -14.57
CA GLU A 57 11.94 -5.82 -13.25
C GLU A 57 11.55 -4.33 -13.29
N PHE A 58 10.84 -3.87 -12.27
CA PHE A 58 10.55 -2.46 -12.08
C PHE A 58 11.87 -1.69 -11.86
N SER A 59 12.01 -0.54 -12.51
CA SER A 59 13.13 0.36 -12.22
C SER A 59 13.04 0.89 -10.79
N ASP A 60 14.14 1.37 -10.25
CA ASP A 60 14.17 1.85 -8.86
C ASP A 60 13.21 3.04 -8.65
N HIS A 61 13.05 3.93 -9.64
CA HIS A 61 12.02 4.96 -9.60
C HIS A 61 10.58 4.40 -9.63
N GLN A 62 10.31 3.36 -10.43
CA GLN A 62 8.99 2.71 -10.46
C GLN A 62 8.68 2.07 -9.12
N LYS A 63 9.65 1.36 -8.53
CA LYS A 63 9.54 0.76 -7.18
C LYS A 63 9.27 1.84 -6.13
N ALA A 64 9.94 2.99 -6.22
CA ALA A 64 9.72 4.12 -5.33
C ALA A 64 8.27 4.64 -5.41
N TRP A 65 7.74 4.87 -6.61
CA TRP A 65 6.35 5.30 -6.80
C TRP A 65 5.33 4.25 -6.34
N ILE A 66 5.60 2.97 -6.60
CA ILE A 66 4.76 1.87 -6.11
C ILE A 66 4.70 1.87 -4.58
N CYS A 67 5.82 2.09 -3.90
CA CYS A 67 5.86 2.21 -2.43
C CYS A 67 5.04 3.41 -1.94
N LEU A 68 5.05 4.55 -2.63
CA LEU A 68 4.23 5.70 -2.21
C LEU A 68 2.74 5.54 -2.50
N GLY A 69 2.35 4.65 -3.41
CA GLY A 69 0.95 4.45 -3.79
C GLY A 69 0.02 4.18 -2.61
N GLY A 70 0.45 3.36 -1.64
CA GLY A 70 -0.34 3.03 -0.45
C GLY A 70 -0.58 4.21 0.48
N PRO A 71 0.47 4.89 0.97
CA PRO A 71 0.34 6.11 1.77
C PRO A 71 -0.44 7.23 1.06
N LEU A 72 -0.20 7.44 -0.24
CA LEU A 72 -0.90 8.47 -1.01
C LEU A 72 -2.41 8.17 -1.12
N LEU A 73 -2.80 6.93 -1.42
CA LEU A 73 -4.22 6.60 -1.50
C LEU A 73 -4.91 6.75 -0.13
N ASN A 74 -4.24 6.35 0.95
CA ASN A 74 -4.75 6.57 2.30
C ASN A 74 -4.92 8.07 2.60
N ALA A 75 -3.94 8.90 2.22
CA ALA A 75 -4.02 10.35 2.40
C ALA A 75 -5.19 10.95 1.60
N ILE A 76 -5.37 10.54 0.34
CA ILE A 76 -6.50 10.97 -0.50
C ILE A 76 -7.84 10.62 0.18
N VAL A 77 -8.00 9.39 0.65
CA VAL A 77 -9.24 8.98 1.34
C VAL A 77 -9.44 9.77 2.64
N PHE A 78 -8.38 10.00 3.41
CA PHE A 78 -8.44 10.86 4.60
C PHE A 78 -8.96 12.25 4.24
N PHE A 79 -8.36 12.93 3.26
CA PHE A 79 -8.76 14.29 2.88
C PHE A 79 -10.19 14.36 2.33
N LEU A 80 -10.59 13.40 1.48
CA LEU A 80 -11.95 13.37 0.92
C LEU A 80 -13.02 13.22 2.01
N LEU A 81 -12.79 12.32 2.97
CA LEU A 81 -13.74 12.11 4.07
C LEU A 81 -13.68 13.23 5.11
N PHE A 82 -12.50 13.78 5.39
CA PHE A 82 -12.32 14.90 6.32
C PHE A 82 -13.03 16.18 5.84
N LEU A 83 -13.03 16.46 4.54
CA LEU A 83 -13.71 17.61 3.95
C LEU A 83 -15.23 17.44 3.81
N THR A 84 -15.76 16.24 4.06
CA THR A 84 -17.20 15.98 3.94
C THR A 84 -17.91 16.42 5.23
N PRO A 85 -18.76 17.45 5.20
CA PRO A 85 -19.31 18.11 6.39
C PRO A 85 -20.38 17.31 7.14
N SER A 86 -20.70 16.08 6.69
CA SER A 86 -21.88 15.32 7.12
C SER A 86 -21.59 14.18 8.10
N PHE A 87 -20.33 13.96 8.49
CA PHE A 87 -19.99 12.87 9.40
C PHE A 87 -20.03 13.33 10.85
N ASP A 88 -20.93 12.70 11.61
CA ASP A 88 -21.00 12.92 13.05
C ASP A 88 -19.68 12.49 13.72
N ARG A 89 -19.26 13.23 14.76
CA ARG A 89 -17.93 13.04 15.39
C ARG A 89 -17.73 11.66 15.99
N PHE A 90 -18.82 10.94 16.29
CA PHE A 90 -18.81 9.59 16.85
C PHE A 90 -19.15 8.48 15.84
N SER A 91 -19.26 8.82 14.55
CA SER A 91 -19.54 7.84 13.51
C SER A 91 -18.35 6.87 13.30
N PRO A 92 -18.60 5.59 12.97
CA PRO A 92 -17.55 4.67 12.50
C PRO A 92 -16.74 5.21 11.31
N VAL A 93 -17.33 6.10 10.50
CA VAL A 93 -16.64 6.78 9.40
C VAL A 93 -15.51 7.68 9.91
N THR A 94 -15.71 8.30 11.08
CA THR A 94 -14.71 9.16 11.71
C THR A 94 -13.46 8.39 12.10
N LEU A 95 -13.66 7.24 12.76
CA LEU A 95 -12.55 6.35 13.07
C LEU A 95 -11.87 5.83 11.80
N PHE A 96 -12.65 5.50 10.77
CA PHE A 96 -12.13 5.00 9.51
C PHE A 96 -11.22 6.00 8.78
N TYR A 97 -11.63 7.27 8.61
CA TYR A 97 -10.77 8.24 7.94
C TYR A 97 -9.54 8.57 8.81
N LEU A 98 -9.69 8.75 10.13
CA LEU A 98 -8.57 8.99 11.03
C LEU A 98 -7.54 7.86 10.97
N PHE A 99 -8.01 6.61 10.91
CA PHE A 99 -7.14 5.45 10.72
C PHE A 99 -6.38 5.49 9.38
N ASN A 100 -7.02 5.90 8.29
CA ASN A 100 -6.33 6.10 7.00
C ASN A 100 -5.28 7.23 7.09
N GLY A 101 -5.60 8.35 7.75
CA GLY A 101 -4.65 9.44 7.99
C GLY A 101 -3.45 8.99 8.82
N TYR A 102 -3.69 8.27 9.92
CA TYR A 102 -2.64 7.65 10.73
C TYR A 102 -1.75 6.72 9.90
N LEU A 103 -2.35 5.81 9.12
CA LEU A 103 -1.59 4.90 8.27
C LEU A 103 -0.78 5.62 7.19
N ALA A 104 -1.29 6.72 6.63
CA ALA A 104 -0.56 7.54 5.67
C ALA A 104 0.68 8.16 6.30
N ILE A 105 0.53 8.84 7.44
CA ILE A 105 1.64 9.49 8.14
C ILE A 105 2.65 8.45 8.63
N ALA A 106 2.18 7.39 9.30
CA ALA A 106 3.04 6.35 9.83
C ALA A 106 3.88 5.69 8.72
N ASN A 107 3.29 5.31 7.58
CA ASN A 107 4.03 4.63 6.52
C ASN A 107 4.96 5.56 5.72
N LEU A 108 4.77 6.88 5.76
CA LEU A 108 5.73 7.84 5.18
C LEU A 108 6.99 8.00 6.03
N ILE A 109 6.91 7.78 7.34
CA ILE A 109 8.07 7.87 8.24
C ILE A 109 9.01 6.69 7.95
N PRO A 110 10.29 6.93 7.60
CA PRO A 110 11.21 5.87 7.21
C PRO A 110 11.73 5.10 8.42
N PHE A 111 10.94 4.16 8.92
CA PHE A 111 11.33 3.24 9.98
C PHE A 111 11.43 1.79 9.50
N ARG A 112 12.19 0.98 10.25
CA ARG A 112 12.29 -0.47 10.10
C ARG A 112 12.11 -1.13 11.46
N ILE A 113 11.17 -2.06 11.57
CA ILE A 113 10.95 -2.87 12.77
C ILE A 113 11.23 -4.33 12.39
N LYS A 114 12.31 -4.90 12.95
CA LYS A 114 12.82 -6.23 12.59
C LYS A 114 13.06 -6.35 11.06
N GLU A 115 12.31 -7.24 10.41
CA GLU A 115 12.38 -7.47 8.97
C GLU A 115 11.37 -6.62 8.17
N LYS A 116 10.42 -5.97 8.84
CA LYS A 116 9.41 -5.13 8.19
C LYS A 116 9.93 -3.71 8.02
N LYS A 117 9.89 -3.23 6.79
CA LYS A 117 10.24 -1.86 6.41
C LYS A 117 8.94 -1.10 6.12
N SER A 118 8.84 0.13 6.62
CA SER A 118 7.82 1.09 6.17
C SER A 118 7.99 1.42 4.68
N ASP A 119 6.94 1.95 4.07
CA ASP A 119 7.00 2.39 2.66
C ASP A 119 7.96 3.56 2.46
N GLY A 120 8.00 4.50 3.40
CA GLY A 120 8.95 5.60 3.39
C GLY A 120 10.40 5.11 3.43
N TYR A 121 10.68 4.05 4.20
CA TYR A 121 12.01 3.44 4.22
C TYR A 121 12.34 2.79 2.85
N ARG A 122 11.38 2.05 2.27
CA ARG A 122 11.56 1.42 0.94
C ARG A 122 11.76 2.46 -0.16
N PHE A 123 11.00 3.55 -0.12
CA PHE A 123 11.11 4.69 -1.03
C PHE A 123 12.52 5.29 -1.01
N ILE A 124 13.05 5.62 0.18
CA ILE A 124 14.41 6.16 0.32
C ILE A 124 15.44 5.15 -0.19
N GLN A 125 15.26 3.86 0.10
CA GLN A 125 16.17 2.81 -0.37
C GLN A 125 16.21 2.75 -1.91
N CYS A 126 15.06 2.83 -2.57
CA CYS A 126 14.98 2.86 -4.02
C CYS A 126 15.68 4.09 -4.62
N ILE A 127 15.46 5.28 -4.05
CA ILE A 127 16.11 6.51 -4.53
C ILE A 127 17.63 6.43 -4.36
N LYS A 128 18.12 5.95 -3.21
CA LYS A 128 19.56 5.82 -2.96
C LYS A 128 20.23 4.86 -3.94
N ASN A 129 19.57 3.76 -4.28
CA ASN A 129 20.09 2.76 -5.22
C ASN A 129 20.13 3.25 -6.67
N ASP A 130 19.18 4.10 -7.09
CA ASP A 130 19.21 4.72 -8.42
C ASP A 130 20.39 5.71 -8.53
N GLY A 131 20.65 6.49 -7.48
CA GLY A 131 21.76 7.45 -7.43
C GLY A 131 23.15 6.80 -7.50
N THR A 132 23.37 5.66 -6.84
CA THR A 132 24.66 4.94 -6.90
C THR A 132 24.91 4.19 -8.20
N ARG A 133 23.89 3.96 -9.03
CA ARG A 133 24.05 3.32 -10.35
C ARG A 133 24.28 4.32 -11.49
N ARG A 134 24.08 5.61 -11.23
CA ARG A 134 24.25 6.71 -12.21
C ARG A 134 25.54 7.51 -12.03
N GLY A 135 26.30 7.29 -10.96
CA GLY A 135 27.64 7.87 -10.73
C GLY A 135 28.72 6.86 -11.03
#